data_AF-A0A1G7PUQ4-F1
#
_entry.id   AF-A0A1G7PUQ4-F1
#
_cell.length_a   1.000
_cell.length_b   1.000
_cell.length_c   1.000
_cell.angle_alpha   90.00
_cell.angle_beta   90.00
_cell.angle_gamma   90.00
#
_symmetry.space_group_name_H-M   'P 1'
#
loop_
_entity.id
_entity.type
_entity.pdbx_description
1 polymer ?
#
loop_
_entity_poly.entity_id
_entity_poly.type
_entity_poly.pdbx_seq_one_letter_code
_entity_poly.pdbx_strand_id
1 'polypeptide(L)'
;MREPIAALVRQEGWRAEGAAARVHYEGGRDRYAVEFYAETGHVLYWSVPTDDDEGGTAAPVPRDGVPDPLRRRVRGDLDEAGIDPAVERRDL
;
A
#
# COMPACT_ATOMS: atom_id res chain seq x y z
N MET A 1 -10.02 0.56 16.44
CA MET A 1 -8.93 0.76 15.46
C MET A 1 -7.72 0.02 16.01
N ARG A 2 -7.04 -0.81 15.20
CA ARG A 2 -5.86 -1.57 15.65
C ARG A 2 -4.66 -0.63 15.77
N GLU A 3 -3.79 -0.83 16.75
CA GLU A 3 -2.64 0.07 17.00
C GLU A 3 -1.73 0.26 15.76
N PRO A 4 -1.38 -0.78 14.99
CA PRO A 4 -0.59 -0.60 13.76
C PRO A 4 -1.31 0.24 12.69
N ILE A 5 -2.62 0.06 12.52
CA ILE A 5 -3.43 0.86 11.59
C ILE A 5 -3.48 2.32 12.06
N ALA A 6 -3.67 2.55 13.37
CA ALA A 6 -3.72 3.89 13.95
C ALA A 6 -2.38 4.63 13.80
N ALA A 7 -1.25 3.91 13.91
CA ALA A 7 0.07 4.47 13.67
C ALA A 7 0.27 4.81 12.19
N LEU A 8 -0.05 3.88 11.29
CA LEU A 8 0.18 4.05 9.85
C LEU A 8 -0.70 5.15 9.24
N VAL A 9 -1.92 5.35 9.73
CA VAL A 9 -2.82 6.44 9.28
C VAL A 9 -2.30 7.84 9.66
N ARG A 10 -1.28 7.96 10.51
CA ARG A 10 -0.59 9.23 10.75
C ARG A 10 0.38 9.59 9.62
N GLN A 11 0.78 8.61 8.79
CA GLN A 11 1.65 8.83 7.65
C GLN A 11 0.87 9.42 6.48
N GLU A 12 1.58 10.19 5.65
CA GLU A 12 0.98 10.98 4.57
C GLU A 12 0.21 10.09 3.59
N GLY A 13 -1.11 10.36 3.46
CA GLY A 13 -1.98 9.71 2.47
C GLY A 13 -2.61 8.40 2.92
N TRP A 14 -2.16 7.80 4.03
CA TRP A 14 -2.76 6.59 4.57
C TRP A 14 -4.11 6.85 5.23
N ARG A 15 -5.05 5.93 5.03
CA ARG A 15 -6.40 5.98 5.59
C ARG A 15 -6.81 4.64 6.16
N ALA A 16 -7.56 4.64 7.25
CA ALA A 16 -8.16 3.42 7.77
C ALA A 16 -9.40 3.07 6.94
N GLU A 17 -9.39 1.90 6.32
CA GLU A 17 -10.51 1.38 5.52
C GLU A 17 -10.84 -0.05 5.98
N GLY A 18 -11.90 -0.18 6.78
CA GLY A 18 -12.31 -1.47 7.36
C GLY A 18 -11.19 -2.09 8.21
N ALA A 19 -10.67 -3.22 7.76
CA ALA A 19 -9.60 -3.97 8.44
C ALA A 19 -8.18 -3.60 7.97
N ALA A 20 -8.06 -2.69 7.00
CA ALA A 20 -6.78 -2.30 6.40
C ALA A 20 -6.45 -0.82 6.67
N ALA A 21 -5.17 -0.49 6.60
CA ALA A 21 -4.73 0.84 6.22
C ALA A 21 -4.50 0.85 4.71
N ARG A 22 -5.00 1.86 3.99
CA ARG A 22 -4.86 1.98 2.54
C ARG A 22 -4.27 3.34 2.17
N VAL A 23 -3.37 3.35 1.19
CA VAL A 23 -2.83 4.58 0.57
C VAL A 23 -2.92 4.46 -0.94
N HIS A 24 -3.19 5.59 -1.60
CA HIS A 24 -3.11 5.69 -3.05
C HIS A 24 -1.84 6.45 -3.42
N TYR A 25 -1.11 5.93 -4.38
CA TYR A 25 0.08 6.55 -4.94
C TYR A 25 -0.15 6.86 -6.42
N GLU A 26 0.17 8.07 -6.81
CA GLU A 26 0.18 8.52 -8.20
C GLU A 26 1.60 8.97 -8.53
N GLY A 27 2.20 8.36 -9.54
CA GLY A 27 3.56 8.67 -9.96
C GLY A 27 3.76 8.44 -11.44
N GLY A 28 4.01 9.53 -12.18
CA GLY A 28 4.17 9.45 -13.64
C GLY A 28 2.84 9.12 -14.32
N ARG A 29 2.77 7.95 -14.97
CA ARG A 29 1.58 7.46 -15.69
C ARG A 29 0.88 6.30 -14.99
N ASP A 30 1.41 5.87 -13.85
CA ASP A 30 0.89 4.71 -13.12
C ASP A 30 0.26 5.16 -11.80
N ARG A 31 -0.88 4.55 -11.47
CA ARG A 31 -1.55 4.71 -10.19
C ARG A 31 -1.60 3.38 -9.47
N TYR A 32 -1.30 3.39 -8.19
CA TYR A 32 -1.32 2.21 -7.34
C TYR A 32 -2.13 2.47 -6.07
N ALA A 33 -2.82 1.44 -5.59
CA ALA A 33 -3.29 1.39 -4.21
C ALA A 33 -2.47 0.35 -3.44
N VAL A 34 -2.13 0.69 -2.20
CA VAL A 34 -1.39 -0.18 -1.29
C VAL A 34 -2.23 -0.40 -0.05
N GLU A 35 -2.32 -1.64 0.40
CA GLU A 35 -3.09 -2.02 1.58
C GLU A 35 -2.22 -2.75 2.58
N PHE A 36 -2.36 -2.43 3.85
CA PHE A 36 -1.72 -3.13 4.96
C PHE A 36 -2.77 -3.72 5.90
N TYR A 37 -2.64 -5.01 6.17
CA TYR A 37 -3.53 -5.77 7.08
C TYR A 37 -2.80 -6.12 8.37
N ALA A 38 -3.19 -5.50 9.48
CA ALA A 38 -2.49 -5.63 10.76
C ALA A 38 -2.59 -7.03 11.41
N GLU A 39 -3.62 -7.83 11.11
CA GLU A 39 -3.75 -9.18 11.68
C GLU A 39 -2.77 -10.17 11.07
N THR A 40 -2.59 -10.07 9.77
CA THR A 40 -1.78 -11.02 9.01
C THR A 40 -0.38 -10.50 8.76
N GLY A 41 -0.18 -9.18 8.84
CA GLY A 41 1.06 -8.52 8.48
C GLY A 41 1.35 -8.68 6.99
N HIS A 42 0.33 -8.57 6.13
CA HIS A 42 0.51 -8.56 4.68
C HIS A 42 0.33 -7.16 4.11
N VAL A 43 1.11 -6.89 3.08
CA VAL A 43 0.99 -5.72 2.21
C VAL A 43 0.51 -6.18 0.83
N LEU A 44 -0.58 -5.61 0.34
CA LEU A 44 -1.11 -5.87 -1.00
C LEU A 44 -0.89 -4.66 -1.89
N TYR A 45 -0.55 -4.94 -3.16
CA TYR A 45 -0.41 -3.94 -4.20
C TYR A 45 -1.49 -4.11 -5.25
N TRP A 46 -2.07 -3.00 -5.66
CA TRP A 46 -3.11 -2.93 -6.68
C TRP A 46 -2.70 -1.91 -7.73
N SER A 47 -2.73 -2.27 -9.00
CA SER A 47 -2.74 -1.28 -10.08
C SER A 47 -4.12 -0.66 -10.15
N VAL A 48 -4.18 0.66 -10.24
CA VAL A 48 -5.43 1.41 -10.37
C VAL A 48 -5.43 2.05 -11.76
N PRO A 49 -6.48 1.85 -12.57
CA PRO A 49 -6.64 2.54 -13.84
C PRO A 49 -6.57 4.05 -13.65
N THR A 50 -5.91 4.71 -14.58
CA THR A 50 -5.90 6.16 -14.74
C THR A 50 -7.09 6.61 -15.58
N ASP A 51 -7.32 7.92 -15.65
CA ASP A 51 -8.39 8.48 -16.49
C ASP A 51 -8.11 8.26 -18.00
N ASP A 52 -6.87 7.95 -18.38
CA ASP A 52 -6.45 7.60 -19.74
C ASP A 52 -6.71 6.12 -20.09
N ASP A 53 -6.98 5.27 -19.10
CA ASP A 53 -7.28 3.85 -19.31
C ASP A 53 -8.78 3.67 -19.62
N GLU A 54 -9.10 3.12 -20.80
CA GLU A 54 -10.49 2.83 -21.19
C GLU A 54 -11.11 1.74 -20.29
N GLY A 55 -11.83 2.14 -19.22
CA GLY A 55 -12.80 1.29 -18.52
C GLY A 55 -12.22 0.16 -17.65
N GLY A 56 -11.08 0.39 -17.00
CA GLY A 56 -10.48 -0.58 -16.08
C GLY A 56 -11.09 -0.59 -14.67
N THR A 57 -10.76 -1.62 -13.89
CA THR A 57 -10.92 -1.63 -12.43
C THR A 57 -9.59 -1.93 -11.75
N ALA A 58 -9.47 -1.64 -10.46
CA ALA A 58 -8.26 -1.95 -9.72
C ALA A 58 -7.99 -3.46 -9.72
N ALA A 59 -6.75 -3.87 -10.00
CA ALA A 59 -6.35 -5.26 -10.11
C ALA A 59 -5.14 -5.54 -9.22
N PRO A 60 -5.07 -6.71 -8.56
CA PRO A 60 -3.92 -7.06 -7.73
C PRO A 60 -2.69 -7.25 -8.61
N VAL A 61 -1.55 -6.76 -8.16
CA VAL A 61 -0.27 -6.89 -8.87
C VAL A 61 0.79 -7.54 -7.98
N PRO A 62 1.66 -8.39 -8.55
CA PRO A 62 2.77 -8.95 -7.81
C PRO A 62 3.73 -7.85 -7.41
N ARG A 63 4.30 -7.97 -6.20
CA ARG A 63 5.27 -7.04 -5.64
C ARG A 63 6.42 -6.72 -6.60
N ASP A 64 6.94 -7.71 -7.31
CA ASP A 64 8.07 -7.54 -8.23
C ASP A 64 7.73 -6.71 -9.46
N GLY A 65 6.44 -6.57 -9.79
CA GLY A 65 5.95 -5.65 -10.83
C GLY A 65 5.77 -4.22 -10.35
N VAL A 66 5.97 -3.93 -9.05
CA VAL A 66 5.76 -2.61 -8.46
C VAL A 66 7.06 -1.80 -8.51
N PRO A 67 7.01 -0.51 -8.94
CA PRO A 67 8.17 0.37 -9.00
C PRO A 67 8.92 0.44 -7.66
N ASP A 68 10.24 0.34 -7.76
CA ASP A 68 11.16 0.35 -6.62
C ASP A 68 10.98 1.58 -5.70
N PRO A 69 10.78 2.82 -6.24
CA PRO A 69 10.51 4.00 -5.40
C PRO A 69 9.23 3.87 -4.55
N LEU A 70 8.15 3.30 -5.10
CA LEU A 70 6.91 3.06 -4.35
C LEU A 70 7.14 2.04 -3.24
N ARG A 71 7.82 0.92 -3.54
CA ARG A 71 8.18 -0.09 -2.51
C ARG A 71 9.10 0.46 -1.42
N ARG A 72 9.94 1.45 -1.73
CA ARG A 72 10.76 2.14 -0.71
C ARG A 72 9.91 3.07 0.15
N ARG A 73 9.02 3.85 -0.44
CA ARG A 73 8.09 4.72 0.30
C ARG A 73 7.26 3.91 1.30
N VAL A 74 6.60 2.85 0.85
CA VAL A 74 5.78 2.00 1.71
C VAL A 74 6.58 1.44 2.89
N ARG A 75 7.81 0.97 2.66
CA ARG A 75 8.68 0.48 3.74
C ARG A 75 9.10 1.57 4.71
N GLY A 76 9.30 2.80 4.25
CA GLY A 76 9.55 3.95 5.11
C GLY A 76 8.34 4.27 5.99
N ASP A 77 7.15 4.35 5.40
CA ASP A 77 5.92 4.63 6.15
C ASP A 77 5.64 3.55 7.22
N LEU A 78 5.92 2.27 6.91
CA LEU A 78 5.83 1.17 7.87
C LEU A 78 6.82 1.34 9.04
N ASP A 79 8.09 1.63 8.74
CA ASP A 79 9.13 1.83 9.75
C ASP A 79 8.79 3.00 10.69
N GLU A 80 8.36 4.13 10.11
CA GLU A 80 7.94 5.32 10.86
C GLU A 80 6.68 5.07 11.70
N ALA A 81 5.82 4.13 11.28
CA ALA A 81 4.68 3.66 12.06
C ALA A 81 5.05 2.60 13.11
N GLY A 82 6.33 2.22 13.23
CA GLY A 82 6.81 1.18 14.15
C GLY A 82 6.46 -0.24 13.72
N ILE A 83 6.16 -0.45 12.44
CA ILE A 83 5.85 -1.76 11.85
C ILE A 83 7.10 -2.26 11.13
N ASP A 84 7.51 -3.51 11.38
CA ASP A 84 8.67 -4.11 10.72
C ASP A 84 8.52 -4.06 9.18
N PRO A 85 9.39 -3.34 8.45
CA PRO A 85 9.29 -3.22 7.00
C PRO A 85 9.47 -4.55 6.26
N ALA A 86 9.96 -5.61 6.91
CA ALA A 86 10.04 -6.95 6.34
C ALA A 86 8.67 -7.53 5.96
N VAL A 87 7.57 -7.06 6.59
CA VAL A 87 6.20 -7.50 6.26
C VAL A 87 5.80 -7.17 4.82
N GLU A 88 6.40 -6.14 4.22
CA GLU A 88 6.20 -5.78 2.80
C GLU A 88 6.72 -6.86 1.85
N ARG A 89 7.65 -7.71 2.30
CA ARG A 89 8.26 -8.77 1.48
C ARG A 89 7.60 -10.13 1.68
N ARG A 90 6.58 -10.21 2.51
CA ARG A 90 5.94 -11.47 2.84
C ARG A 90 5.06 -11.91 1.67
N ASP A 91 5.34 -13.09 1.13
CA ASP A 91 4.49 -13.72 0.12
C ASP A 91 3.07 -13.97 0.67
N LEU A 92 2.09 -13.96 -0.22
CA LEU A 92 0.68 -14.24 0.07
C LEU A 92 0.37 -15.73 0.04
#